data_AF-A0A379RVI1-F1
#
_entry.id   AF-A0A379RVI1-F1
#
_cell.length_a   1.000
_cell.length_b   1.000
_cell.length_c   1.000
_cell.angle_alpha   90.00
_cell.angle_beta   90.00
_cell.angle_gamma   90.00
#
_symmetry.space_group_name_H-M   'P 1'
#
loop_
_entity.id
_entity.type
_entity.pdbx_description
1 polymer ?
#
loop_
_entity_poly.entity_id
_entity_poly.type
_entity_poly.pdbx_seq_one_letter_code
_entity_poly.pdbx_strand_id
1 'polypeptide(L)'
;MASKSWDEIISKLDKDPVLKKDFQAVYPQGFTGENITDAIAEFEKTLITPDSAFDKWLRGDENALTAQQKHGYQLFKENKCATCHGGIILGGRSFEPLGLKRDFNFGEITAADIGRMNVTKEVRDKLRQKVPGLRNVALTAPYFHRGDVPTLDGAVKLMLRYQVGADLPQNDIDDIVAFLESLTGVYTPYQPEYVQ
;
A
#
# COMPACT_ATOMS: atom_id res chain seq x y z
N MET A 1 2.42 11.42 15.74
CA MET A 1 3.23 12.67 15.79
C MET A 1 3.86 12.94 17.17
N ALA A 2 4.11 11.93 18.01
CA ALA A 2 4.74 12.06 19.34
C ALA A 2 4.01 12.87 20.43
N SER A 3 2.73 13.23 20.25
CA SER A 3 1.88 13.72 21.36
C SER A 3 1.51 12.60 22.34
N LYS A 4 1.32 12.96 23.61
CA LYS A 4 1.14 12.01 24.73
C LYS A 4 -0.32 11.75 25.10
N SER A 5 -1.25 12.62 24.68
CA SER A 5 -2.68 12.48 24.93
C SER A 5 -3.51 13.23 23.89
N TRP A 6 -4.82 12.93 23.86
CA TRP A 6 -5.78 13.70 23.08
C TRP A 6 -5.87 15.15 23.53
N ASP A 7 -5.82 15.41 24.84
CA ASP A 7 -5.85 16.78 25.38
C ASP A 7 -4.71 17.64 24.84
N GLU A 8 -3.52 17.07 24.67
CA GLU A 8 -2.38 17.77 24.08
C GLU A 8 -2.62 18.13 22.61
N ILE A 9 -3.24 17.23 21.85
CA ILE A 9 -3.58 17.46 20.43
C ILE A 9 -4.67 18.53 20.35
N ILE A 10 -5.76 18.36 21.10
CA ILE A 10 -6.91 19.27 21.11
C ILE A 10 -6.47 20.69 21.51
N SER A 11 -5.63 20.82 22.55
CA SER A 11 -5.10 22.12 22.98
C SER A 11 -4.28 22.85 21.91
N LYS A 12 -3.70 22.12 20.94
CA LYS A 12 -3.01 22.73 19.79
C LYS A 12 -4.01 23.15 18.71
N LEU A 13 -4.98 22.29 18.39
CA LEU A 13 -6.02 22.56 17.40
C LEU A 13 -6.92 23.73 17.81
N ASP A 14 -7.23 23.86 19.10
CA ASP A 14 -8.03 24.95 19.66
C ASP A 14 -7.41 26.35 19.46
N LYS A 15 -6.11 26.43 19.16
CA LYS A 15 -5.42 27.70 18.88
C LYS A 15 -5.69 28.21 17.47
N ASP A 16 -6.28 27.40 16.60
CA ASP A 16 -6.71 27.80 15.26
C ASP A 16 -8.23 28.06 15.26
N PRO A 17 -8.67 29.33 15.38
CA PRO A 17 -10.09 29.65 15.45
C PRO A 17 -10.83 29.36 14.14
N VAL A 18 -10.14 29.35 12.99
CA VAL A 18 -10.75 29.03 11.69
C VAL A 18 -11.02 27.54 11.61
N LEU A 19 -9.99 26.72 11.86
CA LEU A 19 -10.13 25.26 11.90
C LEU A 19 -11.19 24.84 12.94
N LYS A 20 -11.19 25.45 14.12
CA LYS A 20 -12.19 25.15 15.16
C LYS A 20 -13.61 25.43 14.69
N LYS A 21 -13.84 26.58 14.05
CA LYS A 21 -15.15 26.95 13.51
C LYS A 21 -15.59 25.96 12.43
N ASP A 22 -14.72 25.66 11.47
CA ASP A 22 -15.03 24.77 10.34
C ASP A 22 -15.27 23.33 10.83
N PHE A 23 -14.46 22.87 11.78
CA PHE A 23 -14.61 21.55 12.39
C PHE A 23 -15.93 21.44 13.16
N GLN A 24 -16.29 22.45 13.96
CA GLN A 24 -17.55 22.46 14.71
C GLN A 24 -18.79 22.52 13.82
N ALA A 25 -18.66 23.06 12.60
CA ALA A 25 -19.76 23.07 11.63
C ALA A 25 -20.10 21.65 11.13
N VAL A 26 -19.12 20.74 11.08
CA VAL A 26 -19.30 19.34 10.66
C VAL A 26 -19.50 18.41 11.87
N TYR A 27 -18.78 18.66 12.96
CA TYR A 27 -18.78 17.88 14.20
C TYR A 27 -19.23 18.73 15.39
N PRO A 28 -20.54 18.75 15.75
CA PRO A 28 -21.08 19.64 16.78
C PRO A 28 -20.45 19.49 18.17
N GLN A 29 -19.89 18.32 18.48
CA GLN A 29 -19.19 18.03 19.74
C GLN A 29 -17.76 18.63 19.77
N GLY A 30 -17.32 19.24 18.66
CA GLY A 30 -15.99 19.81 18.51
C GLY A 30 -14.89 18.75 18.48
N PHE A 31 -13.66 19.16 18.81
CA PHE A 31 -12.52 18.27 18.82
C PHE A 31 -12.63 17.23 19.93
N THR A 32 -12.76 15.97 19.53
CA THR A 32 -12.61 14.79 20.39
C THR A 32 -11.67 13.82 19.69
N GLY A 33 -11.09 12.87 20.42
CA GLY A 33 -10.26 11.84 19.79
C GLY A 33 -11.01 11.09 18.68
N GLU A 34 -12.27 10.74 18.93
CA GLU A 34 -13.16 10.10 17.95
C GLU A 34 -13.38 10.97 16.71
N ASN A 35 -13.81 12.22 16.89
CA ASN A 35 -14.11 13.11 15.75
C ASN A 35 -12.85 13.42 14.93
N ILE A 36 -11.69 13.60 15.58
CA ILE A 36 -10.42 13.84 14.87
C ILE A 36 -10.06 12.60 14.04
N THR A 37 -10.17 11.40 14.61
CA THR A 37 -9.89 10.16 13.86
C THR A 37 -10.88 9.94 12.72
N ASP A 38 -12.16 10.26 12.93
CA ASP A 38 -13.20 10.13 11.91
C ASP A 38 -12.95 11.09 10.76
N ALA A 39 -12.66 12.37 11.02
CA ALA A 39 -12.36 13.35 9.99
C ALA A 39 -11.15 12.96 9.13
N ILE A 40 -10.09 12.41 9.74
CA ILE A 40 -8.93 11.88 9.02
C ILE A 40 -9.35 10.67 8.17
N ALA A 41 -10.13 9.74 8.74
CA ALA A 41 -10.58 8.56 8.01
C ALA A 41 -11.49 8.91 6.83
N GLU A 42 -12.38 9.89 6.95
CA GLU A 42 -13.20 10.39 5.84
C GLU A 42 -12.34 11.02 4.74
N PHE A 43 -11.32 11.80 5.10
CA PHE A 43 -10.36 12.31 4.13
C PHE A 43 -9.60 11.16 3.43
N GLU A 44 -9.09 10.19 4.17
CA GLU A 44 -8.38 9.02 3.61
C GLU A 44 -9.25 8.18 2.67
N LYS A 45 -10.57 8.09 2.89
CA LYS A 45 -11.52 7.44 1.97
C LYS A 45 -11.58 8.12 0.60
N THR A 46 -11.28 9.41 0.53
CA THR A 46 -11.23 10.16 -0.74
C THR A 46 -9.90 10.00 -1.48
N LEU A 47 -8.84 9.51 -0.82
CA LEU A 47 -7.51 9.30 -1.40
C LEU A 47 -7.45 8.05 -2.29
N ILE A 48 -8.49 7.82 -3.07
CA ILE A 48 -8.53 6.79 -4.10
C ILE A 48 -7.84 7.30 -5.36
N THR A 49 -7.24 6.36 -6.09
CA THR A 49 -6.52 6.60 -7.34
C THR A 49 -7.10 5.71 -8.44
N PRO A 50 -8.31 6.02 -8.94
CA PRO A 50 -8.92 5.25 -10.02
C PRO A 50 -8.19 5.45 -11.36
N ASP A 51 -8.71 4.82 -12.42
CA ASP A 51 -8.30 5.07 -13.81
C ASP A 51 -6.82 4.78 -14.12
N SER A 52 -6.19 3.87 -13.37
CA SER A 52 -4.92 3.27 -13.78
C SER A 52 -5.08 2.57 -15.15
N ALA A 53 -3.97 2.40 -15.86
CA ALA A 53 -3.96 1.69 -17.14
C ALA A 53 -4.56 0.28 -17.00
N PHE A 54 -4.26 -0.40 -15.88
CA PHE A 54 -4.85 -1.69 -15.56
C PHE A 54 -6.37 -1.61 -15.31
N ASP A 55 -6.89 -0.58 -14.65
CA ASP A 55 -8.34 -0.41 -14.42
C ASP A 55 -9.12 -0.14 -15.71
N LYS A 56 -8.55 0.65 -16.61
CA LYS A 56 -9.13 0.90 -17.94
C LYS A 56 -9.18 -0.40 -18.74
N TRP A 57 -8.11 -1.18 -18.72
CA TRP A 57 -8.07 -2.48 -19.38
C TRP A 57 -9.07 -3.48 -18.82
N LEU A 58 -9.22 -3.55 -17.49
CA LEU A 58 -10.23 -4.39 -16.84
C LEU A 58 -11.67 -3.97 -17.18
N ARG A 59 -11.91 -2.70 -17.54
CA ARG A 59 -13.22 -2.20 -18.00
C ARG A 59 -13.46 -2.38 -19.51
N GLY A 60 -12.53 -3.01 -20.24
CA GLY A 60 -12.70 -3.35 -21.65
C GLY A 60 -11.94 -2.46 -22.63
N ASP A 61 -11.13 -1.50 -22.17
CA ASP A 61 -10.21 -0.79 -23.06
C ASP A 61 -9.00 -1.68 -23.40
N GLU A 62 -9.10 -2.43 -24.49
CA GLU A 62 -8.07 -3.37 -24.92
C GLU A 62 -6.71 -2.71 -25.19
N ASN A 63 -6.68 -1.39 -25.44
CA ASN A 63 -5.47 -0.64 -25.76
C ASN A 63 -4.88 0.09 -24.54
N ALA A 64 -5.51 0.00 -23.36
CA ALA A 64 -5.01 0.66 -22.16
C ALA A 64 -3.69 0.07 -21.63
N LEU A 65 -3.40 -1.20 -21.94
CA LEU A 65 -2.11 -1.83 -21.63
C LEU A 65 -1.29 -2.07 -22.89
N THR A 66 0.01 -1.84 -22.79
CA THR A 66 0.98 -2.26 -23.81
C THR A 66 1.10 -3.79 -23.88
N ALA A 67 1.67 -4.32 -24.96
CA ALA A 67 1.95 -5.76 -25.07
C ALA A 67 2.86 -6.25 -23.92
N GLN A 68 3.85 -5.44 -23.55
CA GLN A 68 4.76 -5.71 -22.44
C GLN A 68 4.02 -5.84 -21.11
N GLN A 69 3.12 -4.91 -20.80
CA GLN A 69 2.33 -4.92 -19.57
C GLN A 69 1.37 -6.12 -19.50
N LYS A 70 0.77 -6.50 -20.64
CA LYS A 70 -0.07 -7.70 -20.74
C LYS A 70 0.75 -8.97 -20.46
N HIS A 71 1.94 -9.07 -21.03
CA HIS A 71 2.85 -10.18 -20.76
C HIS A 71 3.30 -10.21 -19.29
N GLY A 72 3.64 -9.05 -18.72
CA GLY A 72 3.93 -8.90 -17.29
C GLY A 72 2.79 -9.38 -16.37
N TYR A 73 1.54 -9.06 -16.72
CA TYR A 73 0.38 -9.56 -15.98
C TYR A 73 0.21 -11.07 -16.11
N GLN A 74 0.51 -11.64 -17.27
CA GLN A 74 0.53 -13.09 -17.46
C GLN A 74 1.59 -13.74 -16.57
N LEU A 75 2.83 -13.26 -16.62
CA LEU A 75 3.93 -13.74 -15.77
C LEU A 75 3.61 -13.60 -14.28
N PHE A 76 2.97 -12.49 -13.87
CA PHE A 76 2.51 -12.28 -12.51
C PHE A 76 1.53 -13.37 -12.03
N LYS A 77 0.63 -13.82 -12.90
CA LYS A 77 -0.30 -14.92 -12.59
C LYS A 77 0.40 -16.28 -12.60
N GLU A 78 1.23 -16.55 -13.61
CA GLU A 78 1.95 -17.82 -13.77
C GLU A 78 2.92 -18.08 -12.62
N ASN A 79 3.56 -17.02 -12.13
CA ASN A 79 4.43 -17.06 -10.95
C ASN A 79 3.65 -16.96 -9.62
N LYS A 80 2.32 -17.15 -9.66
CA LYS A 80 1.45 -17.27 -8.48
C LYS A 80 1.38 -16.03 -7.59
N CYS A 81 1.88 -14.87 -8.03
CA CYS A 81 1.82 -13.62 -7.27
C CYS A 81 0.37 -13.25 -6.93
N ALA A 82 -0.56 -13.52 -7.86
CA ALA A 82 -2.00 -13.32 -7.70
C ALA A 82 -2.66 -14.17 -6.58
N THR A 83 -1.97 -15.18 -6.04
CA THR A 83 -2.46 -15.97 -4.89
C THR A 83 -2.56 -15.09 -3.63
N CYS A 84 -1.57 -14.22 -3.43
CA CYS A 84 -1.52 -13.31 -2.28
C CYS A 84 -1.97 -11.89 -2.68
N HIS A 85 -1.60 -11.46 -3.89
CA HIS A 85 -1.88 -10.12 -4.41
C HIS A 85 -3.14 -10.11 -5.29
N GLY A 86 -4.28 -10.45 -4.68
CA GLY A 86 -5.59 -10.48 -5.33
C GLY A 86 -6.55 -9.37 -4.89
N GLY A 87 -7.68 -9.27 -5.59
CA GLY A 87 -8.73 -8.29 -5.30
C GLY A 87 -8.42 -6.88 -5.78
N ILE A 88 -9.25 -5.91 -5.36
CA ILE A 88 -9.27 -4.53 -5.90
C ILE A 88 -7.92 -3.80 -5.75
N ILE A 89 -7.23 -4.02 -4.63
CA ILE A 89 -5.94 -3.39 -4.33
C ILE A 89 -4.74 -4.31 -4.60
N LEU A 90 -4.97 -5.51 -5.13
CA LEU A 90 -3.96 -6.55 -5.36
C LEU A 90 -3.16 -6.86 -4.08
N GLY A 91 -3.87 -7.17 -2.99
CA GLY A 91 -3.29 -7.46 -1.68
C GLY A 91 -4.20 -7.09 -0.51
N GLY A 92 -3.63 -7.03 0.68
CA GLY A 92 -4.27 -6.54 1.91
C GLY A 92 -5.19 -7.52 2.62
N ARG A 93 -5.39 -8.73 2.09
CA ARG A 93 -6.40 -9.70 2.55
C ARG A 93 -5.85 -10.83 3.42
N SER A 94 -4.54 -11.00 3.50
CA SER A 94 -3.91 -12.08 4.27
C SER A 94 -2.60 -11.65 4.94
N PHE A 95 -2.11 -12.52 5.82
CA PHE A 95 -0.81 -12.39 6.49
C PHE A 95 0.05 -13.59 6.11
N GLU A 96 1.10 -13.34 5.33
CA GLU A 96 1.94 -14.40 4.77
C GLU A 96 3.37 -14.33 5.31
N PRO A 97 4.04 -15.47 5.49
CA PRO A 97 5.46 -15.47 5.82
C PRO A 97 6.26 -14.91 4.64
N LEU A 98 7.18 -14.01 4.93
CA LEU A 98 8.29 -13.71 4.02
C LEU A 98 9.30 -14.86 4.12
N GLY A 99 9.59 -15.49 3.00
CA GLY A 99 10.41 -16.70 2.88
C GLY A 99 9.62 -18.01 2.72
N LEU A 100 8.51 -18.00 1.98
CA LEU A 100 7.66 -19.21 1.82
C LEU A 100 8.40 -20.39 1.14
N LYS A 101 9.35 -20.11 0.25
CA LYS A 101 10.07 -21.11 -0.55
C LYS A 101 11.55 -21.22 -0.21
N ARG A 102 12.14 -20.12 0.25
CA ARG A 102 13.54 -20.04 0.69
C ARG A 102 13.59 -19.07 1.86
N ASP A 103 14.51 -19.27 2.80
CA ASP A 103 14.71 -18.32 3.90
C ASP A 103 15.00 -16.92 3.33
N PHE A 104 14.18 -15.93 3.69
CA PHE A 104 14.31 -14.55 3.24
C PHE A 104 15.63 -13.91 3.69
N ASN A 105 16.32 -14.52 4.67
CA ASN A 105 17.61 -14.09 5.19
C ASN A 105 17.57 -12.65 5.71
N PHE A 106 16.73 -12.41 6.71
CA PHE A 106 16.55 -11.10 7.36
C PHE A 106 17.83 -10.53 8.00
N GLY A 107 18.91 -11.33 8.11
CA GLY A 107 20.06 -11.00 8.93
C GLY A 107 19.65 -10.95 10.41
N GLU A 108 19.99 -9.86 11.09
CA GLU A 108 19.50 -9.59 12.43
C GLU A 108 17.98 -9.34 12.39
N ILE A 109 17.23 -10.12 13.16
CA ILE A 109 15.77 -9.97 13.27
C ILE A 109 15.45 -8.80 14.19
N THR A 110 14.70 -7.84 13.68
CA THR A 110 14.21 -6.66 14.41
C THR A 110 12.73 -6.81 14.77
N ALA A 111 12.20 -5.88 15.55
CA ALA A 111 10.77 -5.81 15.82
C ALA A 111 9.92 -5.70 14.54
N ALA A 112 10.41 -5.03 13.49
CA ALA A 112 9.68 -4.90 12.23
C ALA A 112 9.46 -6.27 11.55
N ASP A 113 10.41 -7.19 11.69
CA ASP A 113 10.36 -8.51 11.05
C ASP A 113 9.45 -9.48 11.77
N ILE A 114 9.31 -9.35 13.10
CA ILE A 114 8.41 -10.19 13.90
C ILE A 114 6.98 -10.13 13.32
N GLY A 115 6.58 -8.97 12.79
CA GLY A 115 5.35 -8.82 12.00
C GLY A 115 4.09 -9.05 12.84
N ARG A 116 3.20 -9.91 12.35
CA ARG A 116 1.88 -10.20 12.92
C ARG A 116 1.95 -10.64 14.40
N MET A 117 2.99 -11.37 14.80
CA MET A 117 3.18 -11.81 16.19
C MET A 117 3.33 -10.64 17.17
N ASN A 118 3.79 -9.45 16.74
CA ASN A 118 3.83 -8.27 17.62
C ASN A 118 2.43 -7.92 18.17
N VAL A 119 1.39 -8.24 17.42
CA VAL A 119 -0.01 -8.01 17.81
C VAL A 119 -0.59 -9.25 18.48
N THR A 120 -0.50 -10.41 17.83
CA THR A 120 -1.22 -11.61 18.28
C THR A 120 -0.56 -12.34 19.45
N LYS A 121 0.75 -12.16 19.63
CA LYS A 121 1.61 -12.90 20.57
C LYS A 121 1.73 -14.41 20.28
N GLU A 122 1.18 -14.87 19.16
CA GLU A 122 1.20 -16.28 18.75
C GLU A 122 2.47 -16.62 17.95
N VAL A 123 3.17 -17.69 18.33
CA VAL A 123 4.43 -18.10 17.66
C VAL A 123 4.22 -18.43 16.19
N ARG A 124 3.05 -18.99 15.82
CA ARG A 124 2.70 -19.31 14.42
C ARG A 124 2.63 -18.09 13.50
N ASP A 125 2.52 -16.90 14.08
CA ASP A 125 2.42 -15.62 13.37
C ASP A 125 3.77 -14.91 13.23
N LYS A 126 4.87 -15.51 13.73
CA LYS A 126 6.21 -14.95 13.63
C LYS A 126 6.62 -14.82 12.15
N LEU A 127 7.20 -13.68 11.79
CA LEU A 127 7.66 -13.36 10.41
C LEU A 127 6.55 -13.27 9.36
N ARG A 128 5.27 -13.31 9.78
CA ARG A 128 4.14 -13.08 8.87
C ARG A 128 3.88 -11.59 8.75
N GLN A 129 3.83 -11.10 7.52
CA GLN A 129 3.54 -9.71 7.20
C GLN A 129 2.19 -9.60 6.52
N LYS A 130 1.47 -8.48 6.73
CA LYS A 130 0.29 -8.18 5.92
C LYS A 130 0.76 -8.07 4.46
N VAL A 131 0.13 -8.81 3.56
CA VAL A 131 0.42 -8.67 2.13
C VAL A 131 0.03 -7.24 1.72
N PRO A 132 0.96 -6.39 1.24
CA PRO A 132 0.64 -5.02 0.89
C PRO A 132 -0.22 -4.97 -0.38
N GLY A 133 -1.04 -3.91 -0.51
CA GLY A 133 -1.65 -3.59 -1.81
C GLY A 133 -0.57 -3.11 -2.78
N LEU A 134 -0.74 -3.39 -4.07
CA LEU A 134 0.23 -3.03 -5.12
C LEU A 134 -0.19 -1.81 -5.96
N ARG A 135 -1.32 -1.17 -5.63
CA ARG A 135 -1.70 0.10 -6.25
C ARG A 135 -0.63 1.16 -5.97
N ASN A 136 -0.22 1.88 -7.02
CA ASN A 136 0.83 2.90 -6.97
C ASN A 136 2.21 2.39 -6.50
N VAL A 137 2.48 1.08 -6.55
CA VAL A 137 3.74 0.51 -6.02
C VAL A 137 4.99 1.11 -6.67
N ALA A 138 4.91 1.49 -7.95
CA ALA A 138 6.00 2.16 -8.67
C ALA A 138 6.38 3.53 -8.08
N LEU A 139 5.52 4.14 -7.26
CA LEU A 139 5.72 5.45 -6.64
C LEU A 139 6.11 5.39 -5.16
N THR A 140 6.18 4.19 -4.56
CA THR A 140 6.32 4.02 -3.11
C THR A 140 7.61 3.31 -2.72
N ALA A 141 8.70 3.58 -3.43
CA ALA A 141 10.03 3.17 -2.99
C ALA A 141 10.43 3.92 -1.69
N PRO A 142 11.30 3.33 -0.84
CA PRO A 142 11.85 1.98 -0.92
C PRO A 142 10.84 0.90 -0.46
N TYR A 143 11.11 -0.36 -0.80
CA TYR A 143 10.19 -1.48 -0.67
C TYR A 143 10.40 -2.31 0.60
N PHE A 144 9.42 -3.17 0.90
CA PHE A 144 9.28 -4.01 2.10
C PHE A 144 9.08 -3.22 3.41
N HIS A 145 8.82 -3.96 4.50
CA HIS A 145 8.48 -3.40 5.81
C HIS A 145 9.65 -2.66 6.49
N ARG A 146 10.89 -2.89 6.04
CA ARG A 146 12.08 -2.14 6.49
C ARG A 146 12.41 -0.94 5.62
N GLY A 147 11.85 -0.85 4.40
CA GLY A 147 12.23 0.19 3.44
C GLY A 147 13.70 0.10 3.02
N ASP A 148 14.27 -1.11 2.96
CA ASP A 148 15.69 -1.34 2.71
C ASP A 148 15.99 -1.80 1.27
N VAL A 149 14.97 -2.00 0.44
CA VAL A 149 15.13 -2.35 -0.98
C VAL A 149 14.79 -1.14 -1.85
N PRO A 150 15.75 -0.60 -2.62
CA PRO A 150 15.56 0.70 -3.27
C PRO A 150 14.75 0.64 -4.58
N THR A 151 14.70 -0.50 -5.26
CA THR A 151 14.14 -0.60 -6.63
C THR A 151 13.02 -1.63 -6.74
N LEU A 152 12.06 -1.35 -7.63
CA LEU A 152 10.92 -2.25 -7.87
C LEU A 152 11.40 -3.56 -8.48
N ASP A 153 12.34 -3.49 -9.42
CA ASP A 153 13.06 -4.64 -9.97
C ASP A 153 13.67 -5.51 -8.86
N GLY A 154 14.38 -4.90 -7.90
CA GLY A 154 14.96 -5.60 -6.77
C GLY A 154 13.89 -6.28 -5.91
N ALA A 155 12.79 -5.60 -5.65
CA ALA A 155 11.67 -6.16 -4.90
C ALA A 155 11.02 -7.35 -5.62
N VAL A 156 10.81 -7.27 -6.93
CA VAL A 156 10.28 -8.37 -7.76
C VAL A 156 11.23 -9.57 -7.74
N LYS A 157 12.54 -9.35 -7.90
CA LYS A 157 13.56 -10.41 -7.82
C LYS A 157 13.54 -11.15 -6.48
N LEU A 158 13.48 -10.41 -5.37
CA LEU A 158 13.42 -11.00 -4.04
C LEU A 158 12.11 -11.78 -3.84
N MET A 159 10.98 -11.26 -4.30
CA MET A 159 9.69 -11.95 -4.24
C MET A 159 9.67 -13.26 -5.05
N LEU A 160 10.18 -13.23 -6.29
CA LEU A 160 10.34 -14.43 -7.11
C LEU A 160 11.22 -15.46 -6.41
N ARG A 161 12.38 -15.04 -5.89
CA ARG A 161 13.33 -15.92 -5.22
C ARG A 161 12.79 -16.56 -3.95
N TYR A 162 12.19 -15.76 -3.06
CA TYR A 162 11.87 -16.19 -1.70
C TYR A 162 10.43 -16.66 -1.52
N GLN A 163 9.47 -16.13 -2.29
CA GLN A 163 8.06 -16.52 -2.21
C GLN A 163 7.68 -17.58 -3.24
N VAL A 164 8.27 -17.54 -4.43
CA VAL A 164 7.93 -18.44 -5.54
C VAL A 164 8.99 -19.54 -5.72
N GLY A 165 10.25 -19.24 -5.44
CA GLY A 165 11.38 -20.13 -5.67
C GLY A 165 11.86 -20.13 -7.13
N ALA A 166 11.55 -19.07 -7.88
CA ALA A 166 11.87 -18.91 -9.29
C ALA A 166 12.97 -17.85 -9.48
N ASP A 167 13.76 -18.04 -10.52
CA ASP A 167 14.77 -17.09 -10.99
C ASP A 167 14.48 -16.87 -12.50
N LEU A 168 13.90 -15.72 -12.84
CA LEU A 168 13.48 -15.40 -14.21
C LEU A 168 14.56 -14.61 -14.97
N PRO A 169 14.58 -14.68 -16.32
CA PRO A 169 15.37 -13.76 -17.14
C PRO A 169 15.00 -12.29 -16.87
N GLN A 170 15.95 -11.37 -17.09
CA GLN A 170 15.73 -9.94 -16.82
C GLN A 170 14.54 -9.37 -17.61
N ASN A 171 14.36 -9.76 -18.88
CA ASN A 171 13.23 -9.29 -19.69
C ASN A 171 11.87 -9.65 -19.06
N ASP A 172 11.74 -10.85 -18.48
CA ASP A 172 10.50 -11.26 -17.82
C ASP A 172 10.27 -10.47 -16.52
N ILE A 173 11.33 -10.11 -15.81
CA ILE A 173 11.27 -9.24 -14.64
C ILE A 173 10.85 -7.82 -15.05
N ASP A 174 11.44 -7.30 -16.12
CA ASP A 174 11.10 -5.99 -16.68
C ASP A 174 9.63 -5.93 -17.10
N ASP A 175 9.09 -7.02 -17.65
CA ASP A 175 7.68 -7.12 -18.03
C ASP A 175 6.77 -7.11 -16.80
N ILE A 176 7.12 -7.85 -15.74
CA ILE A 176 6.40 -7.79 -14.45
C ILE A 176 6.44 -6.37 -13.87
N VAL A 177 7.61 -5.71 -13.91
CA VAL A 177 7.75 -4.31 -13.46
C VAL A 177 6.84 -3.39 -14.27
N ALA A 178 6.83 -3.52 -15.60
CA ALA A 178 5.96 -2.72 -16.47
C ALA A 178 4.46 -2.92 -16.12
N PHE A 179 4.05 -4.17 -15.82
CA PHE A 179 2.71 -4.43 -15.29
C PHE A 179 2.47 -3.71 -13.97
N LEU A 180 3.40 -3.74 -13.02
CA LEU A 180 3.25 -3.05 -11.73
C LEU A 180 3.17 -1.53 -11.89
N GLU A 181 3.88 -0.94 -12.85
CA GLU A 181 3.76 0.49 -13.21
C GLU A 181 2.37 0.85 -13.71
N SER A 182 1.72 -0.08 -14.43
CA SER A 182 0.34 0.09 -14.93
C SER A 182 -0.72 0.17 -13.83
N LEU A 183 -0.36 -0.15 -12.58
CA LEU A 183 -1.23 -0.07 -11.40
C LEU A 183 -1.26 1.33 -10.77
N THR A 184 -0.52 2.29 -11.32
CA THR A 184 -0.52 3.69 -10.88
C THR A 184 -1.78 4.37 -11.37
N GLY A 185 -2.61 4.82 -10.42
CA GLY A 185 -3.87 5.49 -10.71
C GLY A 185 -3.74 7.01 -10.77
N VAL A 186 -4.87 7.68 -11.02
CA VAL A 186 -4.97 9.12 -11.09
C VAL A 186 -5.53 9.67 -9.79
N TYR A 187 -4.79 10.53 -9.11
CA TYR A 187 -5.30 11.30 -7.99
C TYR A 187 -5.91 12.61 -8.49
N THR A 188 -7.18 12.85 -8.19
CA THR A 188 -7.84 14.14 -8.46
C THR A 188 -7.97 14.87 -7.12
N PRO A 189 -7.13 15.88 -6.84
CA PRO A 189 -7.20 16.62 -5.59
C PRO A 189 -8.50 17.43 -5.53
N TYR A 190 -9.07 17.52 -4.32
CA TYR A 190 -10.16 18.45 -4.05
C TYR A 190 -9.76 19.87 -4.48
N GLN A 191 -10.59 20.48 -5.32
CA GLN A 191 -10.46 21.89 -5.69
C GLN A 191 -11.46 22.67 -4.83
N PRO A 192 -11.01 23.48 -3.84
CA PRO A 192 -11.93 24.36 -3.15
C PRO A 192 -12.50 25.34 -4.17
N GLU A 193 -13.82 25.46 -4.22
CA GLU A 193 -14.45 26.62 -4.86
C GLU A 193 -13.96 27.84 -4.09
N TYR A 194 -13.10 28.66 -4.70
CA TYR A 194 -12.82 29.99 -4.17
C TYR A 194 -14.15 30.74 -4.20
N VAL A 195 -14.78 30.85 -3.03
CA VAL A 195 -15.87 31.80 -2.80
C VAL A 195 -15.26 33.18 -3.08
N GLN A 196 -15.63 33.78 -4.21
CA GLN A 196 -15.34 35.18 -4.52
C GLN A 196 -16.02 36.11 -3.51
#